data_AF-A0A9E7TGQ1-F1
#
_entry.id   AF-A0A9E7TGQ1-F1
#
_cell.length_a   1.000
_cell.length_b   1.000
_cell.length_c   1.000
_cell.angle_alpha   90.00
_cell.angle_beta   90.00
_cell.angle_gamma   90.00
#
_symmetry.space_group_name_H-M   'P 1'
#
loop_
_entity.id
_entity.type
_entity.pdbx_description
1 polymer ?
#
loop_
_entity_poly.entity_id
_entity_poly.type
_entity_poly.pdbx_seq_one_letter_code
_entity_poly.pdbx_strand_id
1 'polypeptide(L)' 'MNNPEINTLINKSKERLKIAEILLKWNYYEDSVNSSYYAMHLASTALLFLKGIKFKTHKGLISAIGNE' A
#
# COMPACT_ATOMS: atom_id res chain seq x y z
N MET A 1 7.52 -2.18 18.03
CA MET A 1 6.91 -2.62 16.75
C MET A 1 6.60 -4.11 16.82
N ASN A 2 5.51 -4.52 17.46
CA ASN A 2 5.09 -5.94 17.54
C ASN A 2 3.63 -6.09 17.09
N ASN A 3 3.28 -5.51 15.93
CA ASN A 3 1.98 -5.79 15.30
C ASN A 3 2.21 -6.64 14.03
N PRO A 4 1.96 -7.95 14.08
CA PRO A 4 2.14 -8.87 12.94
C PRO A 4 1.35 -8.44 11.70
N GLU A 5 0.19 -7.80 11.87
CA GLU A 5 -0.64 -7.32 10.78
C GLU A 5 0.05 -6.17 10.03
N ILE A 6 0.58 -5.18 10.75
CA ILE A 6 1.32 -4.05 10.18
C ILE A 6 2.56 -4.55 9.42
N ASN A 7 3.32 -5.48 10.01
CA ASN A 7 4.48 -6.07 9.36
C ASN A 7 4.10 -6.82 8.07
N THR A 8 2.98 -7.55 8.08
CA THR A 8 2.46 -8.25 6.90
C THR A 8 2.09 -7.27 5.79
N LEU A 9 1.41 -6.17 6.13
CA LEU A 9 1.04 -5.13 5.17
C LEU A 9 2.26 -4.47 4.53
N ILE A 10 3.28 -4.13 5.33
CA ILE A 10 4.52 -3.54 4.84
C ILE A 10 5.30 -4.51 3.95
N ASN A 11 5.38 -5.79 4.31
CA ASN A 11 6.07 -6.78 3.48
C ASN A 11 5.37 -6.97 2.13
N LYS A 12 4.03 -7.08 2.12
CA LYS A 12 3.24 -7.15 0.87
C LYS A 12 3.36 -5.87 0.04
N SER A 13 3.43 -4.71 0.68
CA SER A 13 3.67 -3.44 -0.02
C SER A 13 5.01 -3.45 -0.77
N LYS A 14 6.09 -3.91 -0.11
CA LYS A 14 7.41 -4.05 -0.72
C LYS A 14 7.42 -5.05 -1.88
N GLU A 15 6.73 -6.18 -1.73
CA GLU A 15 6.58 -7.16 -2.82
C GLU A 15 5.87 -6.56 -4.03
N ARG A 16 4.80 -5.80 -3.83
CA ARG A 16 4.07 -5.12 -4.90
C ARG A 16 4.92 -4.05 -5.59
N LEU A 17 5.72 -3.30 -4.84
CA LEU A 17 6.64 -2.33 -5.42
C LEU A 17 7.71 -3.01 -6.29
N LYS A 18 8.28 -4.13 -5.83
CA LYS A 18 9.21 -4.93 -6.62
C LYS A 18 8.59 -5.46 -7.92
N ILE A 19 7.32 -5.90 -7.86
CA ILE A 19 6.57 -6.31 -9.05
C ILE A 19 6.38 -5.12 -10.00
N ALA A 20 6.01 -3.95 -9.49
CA ALA A 20 5.83 -2.75 -10.29
C ALA A 20 7.11 -2.36 -11.06
N GLU A 21 8.27 -2.45 -10.41
CA GLU A 21 9.58 -2.21 -11.03
C GLU A 21 9.90 -3.20 -12.15
N ILE A 22 9.57 -4.49 -11.97
CA ILE A 22 9.75 -5.51 -13.00
C ILE A 22 8.84 -5.20 -14.19
N LEU A 23 7.57 -4.94 -13.95
CA LEU A 23 6.59 -4.65 -15.01
C LEU A 23 6.98 -3.39 -15.80
N LEU A 24 7.47 -2.36 -15.12
CA LEU A 24 7.97 -1.14 -15.75
C LEU A 24 9.12 -1.44 -16.72
N LYS A 25 10.12 -2.23 -16.28
CA LYS A 25 11.28 -2.61 -17.10
C LYS A 25 10.88 -3.38 -18.36
N TRP A 26 9.74 -4.06 -18.33
CA TRP A 26 9.22 -4.85 -19.43
C TRP A 26 8.14 -4.13 -20.24
N ASN A 27 7.96 -2.82 -20.02
CA ASN A 27 6.97 -1.96 -20.68
C ASN A 27 5.50 -2.35 -20.45
N TYR A 28 5.22 -3.15 -19.41
CA TYR A 28 3.85 -3.43 -18.95
C TYR A 28 3.35 -2.28 -18.08
N TYR A 29 3.10 -1.13 -18.71
CA TYR A 29 2.85 0.13 -18.00
C TYR A 29 1.56 0.10 -17.17
N GLU A 30 0.47 -0.41 -17.72
CA GLU A 30 -0.82 -0.51 -17.00
C GLU A 30 -0.68 -1.35 -15.73
N ASP A 31 -0.07 -2.54 -15.84
CA ASP A 31 0.17 -3.42 -14.69
C ASP A 31 1.16 -2.84 -13.68
N SER A 32 2.17 -2.10 -14.16
CA SER A 32 3.13 -1.40 -13.29
C SER A 32 2.46 -0.31 -12.45
N VAL A 33 1.59 0.50 -13.07
CA VAL A 33 0.80 1.53 -12.37
C VAL A 33 -0.14 0.89 -11.36
N ASN A 34 -0.87 -0.17 -11.76
CA ASN A 34 -1.76 -0.90 -10.87
C ASN A 34 -1.00 -1.48 -9.66
N SER A 35 0.16 -2.10 -9.89
CA SER A 35 1.00 -2.66 -8.82
C SER A 35 1.53 -1.58 -7.88
N SER A 36 1.93 -0.42 -8.42
CA SER A 36 2.38 0.73 -7.64
C SER A 36 1.26 1.29 -6.75
N TYR A 37 0.05 1.44 -7.29
CA TYR A 37 -1.12 1.86 -6.53
C TYR A 37 -1.42 0.92 -5.35
N TYR A 38 -1.38 -0.41 -5.58
CA TYR A 38 -1.59 -1.37 -4.49
C TYR A 38 -0.45 -1.36 -3.46
N ALA A 39 0.80 -1.13 -3.88
CA ALA A 39 1.91 -0.95 -2.95
C ALA A 39 1.65 0.24 -2.01
N MET A 40 1.25 1.39 -2.56
CA MET A 40 0.88 2.58 -1.79
C MET A 40 -0.32 2.32 -0.87
N HIS A 41 -1.37 1.67 -1.37
CA HIS A 41 -2.55 1.32 -0.58
C HIS A 41 -2.19 0.51 0.67
N LEU A 42 -1.35 -0.51 0.52
CA LEU A 42 -0.91 -1.37 1.63
C LEU A 42 -0.05 -0.61 2.64
N ALA A 43 0.87 0.24 2.17
CA ALA A 43 1.72 1.05 3.04
C ALA A 43 0.89 2.08 3.84
N SER A 44 -0.03 2.78 3.17
CA SER A 44 -0.96 3.71 3.81
C SER A 44 -1.86 3.03 4.84
N THR A 45 -2.35 1.83 4.53
CA THR A 45 -3.13 1.02 5.48
C THR A 45 -2.31 0.70 6.73
N ALA A 46 -1.06 0.26 6.56
CA ALA A 46 -0.16 -0.04 7.67
C ALA A 46 0.10 1.19 8.54
N LEU A 47 0.29 2.36 7.94
CA LEU A 47 0.49 3.64 8.63
C LEU A 47 -0.73 4.02 9.49
N LEU A 48 -1.93 3.96 8.93
CA LEU A 48 -3.16 4.27 9.67
C LEU A 48 -3.41 3.27 10.81
N PHE A 49 -3.14 1.99 10.58
CA PHE A 49 -3.27 0.95 11.61
C PHE A 49 -2.27 1.17 12.75
N LEU A 50 -1.05 1.63 12.45
CA LEU A 50 -0.06 2.02 13.46
C LEU A 50 -0.58 3.16 14.34
N LYS A 51 -1.37 4.08 13.76
CA LYS A 51 -2.03 5.19 14.46
C LYS A 51 -3.37 4.81 15.11
N GLY A 52 -3.80 3.56 15.02
CA GLY A 52 -5.08 3.09 15.56
C GLY A 52 -6.30 3.49 14.73
N ILE A 53 -6.11 3.99 13.51
CA ILE A 53 -7.16 4.49 12.63
C ILE A 53 -7.62 3.35 11.72
N LYS A 54 -8.94 3.07 11.73
CA LYS A 54 -9.57 2.07 10.88
C LYS A 54 -10.48 2.75 9.87
N PHE A 55 -10.53 2.21 8.65
CA PHE A 55 -11.40 2.67 7.57
C PHE A 55 -12.08 1.47 6.91
N LYS A 56 -13.20 1.70 6.22
CA LYS A 56 -13.99 0.64 5.58
C LYS A 56 -14.06 0.73 4.05
N THR A 57 -13.55 1.82 3.47
CA THR A 57 -13.67 2.10 2.03
C THR A 57 -12.39 2.73 1.48
N HIS A 58 -12.16 2.61 0.16
CA HIS A 58 -11.04 3.29 -0.51
C HIS A 58 -11.09 4.81 -0.34
N LYS A 59 -12.29 5.42 -0.47
CA LYS A 59 -12.45 6.86 -0.20
C LYS A 59 -12.12 7.22 1.25
N GLY A 60 -12.49 6.35 2.20
CA GLY A 60 -12.17 6.51 3.61
C GLY A 60 -10.67 6.47 3.87
N LEU A 61 -9.92 5.58 3.20
CA LEU A 61 -8.46 5.55 3.26
C LEU A 61 -7.85 6.87 2.79
N ILE A 62 -8.25 7.34 1.59
CA ILE A 62 -7.69 8.56 0.98
C ILE A 62 -7.95 9.77 1.89
N SER A 63 -9.18 9.90 2.39
CA SER A 63 -9.53 10.95 3.34
C SER A 63 -8.69 10.87 4.61
N ALA A 64 -8.57 9.68 5.21
CA ALA A 64 -7.79 9.49 6.43
C ALA A 64 -6.32 9.87 6.24
N ILE A 65 -5.66 9.40 5.19
CA ILE A 65 -4.26 9.77 4.90
C ILE A 65 -4.09 11.27 4.67
N GLY A 66 -5.05 11.94 4.01
CA GLY A 66 -4.97 13.39 3.78
C GLY A 66 -5.14 14.24 5.04
N ASN A 67 -5.58 13.66 6.16
CA ASN A 67 -5.80 14.34 7.44
C ASN A 67 -4.72 13.99 8.50
N GLU A 68 -3.70 13.22 8.14
CA GLU A 68 -2.57 12.80 9.01
C GLU A 68 -1.27 13.52 8.69
#